data_AF-A0A831U358-F1
#
_entry.id   AF-A0A831U358-F1
#
_cell.length_a   1.000
_cell.length_b   1.000
_cell.length_c   1.000
_cell.angle_alpha   90.00
_cell.angle_beta   90.00
_cell.angle_gamma   90.00
#
_symmetry.space_group_name_H-M   'P 1'
#
loop_
_entity.id
_entity.type
_entity.pdbx_description
1 polymer ?
#
loop_
_entity_poly.entity_id
_entity_poly.type
_entity_poly.pdbx_seq_one_letter_code
_entity_poly.pdbx_strand_id
1 'polypeptide(L)'
;MSQLQPLTSEAVAAAFCADSLSWHHVGRWIIDRLNPGGPKCPKCGTGYNDETRLERWYQRERIRCTSCGHMHTSTSGTILANTTLEPRELFILLLTRERFTVAERAKMLGMNPKTVRTWDAKLTDGGCPNV
;
A
#
# COMPACT_ATOMS: atom_id res chain seq x y z
N MET A 1 15.77 14.38 -0.89
CA MET A 1 15.31 13.28 0.00
C MET A 1 13.81 13.47 0.22
N SER A 2 12.97 12.74 -0.52
CA SER A 2 11.51 12.88 -0.40
C SER A 2 11.04 12.14 0.84
N GLN A 3 10.52 12.87 1.82
CA GLN A 3 9.95 12.28 3.03
C GLN A 3 8.70 11.47 2.66
N LEU A 4 8.67 10.18 3.05
CA LEU A 4 7.47 9.36 3.02
C LEU A 4 6.46 10.00 3.99
N GLN A 5 5.29 10.40 3.51
CA GLN A 5 4.23 10.87 4.42
C GLN A 5 3.74 9.68 5.25
N PRO A 6 3.64 9.82 6.58
CA PRO A 6 3.20 8.72 7.44
C PRO A 6 1.74 8.36 7.13
N LEU A 7 1.48 7.07 6.95
CA LEU A 7 0.14 6.52 6.80
C LEU A 7 -0.56 6.51 8.18
N THR A 8 -1.22 7.61 8.54
CA THR A 8 -1.96 7.76 9.81
C THR A 8 -3.46 7.55 9.63
N SER A 9 -4.17 7.22 10.72
CA SER A 9 -5.63 7.08 10.74
C SER A 9 -6.36 8.38 10.41
N GLU A 10 -5.79 9.53 10.80
CA GLU A 10 -6.32 10.86 10.50
C GLU A 10 -6.22 11.20 9.01
N ALA A 11 -5.07 10.92 8.38
CA ALA A 11 -4.89 11.13 6.94
C ALA A 11 -5.81 10.24 6.10
N VAL A 12 -6.11 9.03 6.61
CA VAL A 12 -7.08 8.11 6.02
C VAL A 12 -8.51 8.64 6.14
N ALA A 13 -8.93 9.08 7.33
CA ALA A 13 -10.30 9.59 7.55
C ALA A 13 -10.59 10.87 6.76
N ALA A 14 -9.58 11.74 6.56
CA ALA A 14 -9.72 12.96 5.78
C ALA A 14 -9.85 12.73 4.26
N ALA A 15 -9.39 11.58 3.75
CA ALA A 15 -9.34 11.31 2.31
C ALA A 15 -10.63 10.66 1.73
N PHE A 16 -11.56 10.18 2.57
CA PHE A 16 -12.72 9.42 2.11
C PHE A 16 -14.04 9.87 2.74
N CYS A 17 -15.05 10.17 1.92
CA CYS A 17 -16.47 10.13 2.30
C CYS A 17 -17.08 8.75 1.95
N ALA A 18 -18.25 8.41 2.53
CA ALA A 18 -18.91 7.11 2.29
C ALA A 18 -19.12 6.78 0.80
N ASP A 19 -19.31 7.80 -0.05
CA ASP A 19 -19.52 7.67 -1.49
C ASP A 19 -18.22 7.45 -2.29
N SER A 20 -17.06 7.64 -1.67
CA SER A 20 -15.73 7.56 -2.31
C SER A 20 -14.97 6.25 -2.04
N LEU A 21 -15.55 5.36 -1.23
CA LEU A 21 -15.02 4.04 -0.88
C LEU A 21 -15.18 3.00 -2.01
N SER A 22 -14.97 3.42 -3.27
CA SER A 22 -14.77 2.44 -4.33
C SER A 22 -13.46 1.70 -4.04
N TRP A 23 -13.50 0.37 -4.08
CA TRP A 23 -12.31 -0.46 -3.79
C TRP A 23 -11.13 -0.12 -4.71
N HIS A 24 -11.43 0.36 -5.91
CA HIS A 24 -10.43 0.83 -6.86
C HIS A 24 -9.77 2.14 -6.38
N HIS A 25 -10.53 3.11 -5.86
CA HIS A 25 -9.98 4.36 -5.34
C HIS A 25 -9.12 4.16 -4.10
N VAL A 26 -9.55 3.33 -3.16
CA VAL A 26 -8.77 3.00 -1.95
C VAL A 26 -7.44 2.32 -2.33
N GLY A 27 -7.49 1.37 -3.27
CA GLY A 27 -6.31 0.69 -3.78
C GLY A 27 -5.31 1.67 -4.38
N ARG A 28 -5.76 2.54 -5.29
CA ARG A 28 -4.90 3.58 -5.90
C ARG A 28 -4.29 4.51 -4.86
N TRP A 29 -5.11 5.00 -3.93
CA TRP A 29 -4.65 5.91 -2.88
C TRP A 29 -3.56 5.30 -2.00
N ILE A 30 -3.68 4.03 -1.61
CA ILE A 30 -2.63 3.33 -0.86
C ILE A 30 -1.38 3.18 -1.71
N ILE A 31 -1.50 2.77 -2.98
CA ILE A 31 -0.36 2.61 -3.89
C ILE A 31 0.41 3.93 -4.07
N ASP A 32 -0.28 5.05 -4.20
CA ASP A 32 0.36 6.38 -4.31
C ASP A 32 1.13 6.75 -3.04
N ARG A 33 0.64 6.35 -1.87
CA ARG A 33 1.30 6.63 -0.59
C ARG A 33 2.51 5.73 -0.37
N LEU A 34 2.46 4.50 -0.87
CA LEU A 34 3.62 3.61 -0.92
C LEU A 34 4.67 4.09 -1.94
N ASN A 35 4.26 4.89 -2.92
CA ASN A 35 5.12 5.38 -4.01
C ASN A 35 5.01 6.90 -4.19
N PRO A 36 5.52 7.72 -3.25
CA PRO A 36 5.35 9.17 -3.27
C PRO A 36 5.97 9.84 -4.51
N GLY A 37 6.91 9.17 -5.18
CA GLY A 37 7.50 9.63 -6.43
C GLY A 37 6.71 9.24 -7.70
N GLY A 38 5.49 8.72 -7.53
CA GLY A 38 4.63 8.24 -8.60
C GLY A 38 5.06 6.91 -9.23
N PRO A 39 4.35 6.46 -10.27
CA PRO A 39 4.64 5.23 -10.99
C PRO A 39 5.99 5.26 -11.69
N LYS A 40 6.98 4.54 -11.16
CA LYS A 40 8.33 4.50 -11.70
C LYS A 40 9.04 3.18 -11.40
N CYS A 41 10.09 2.89 -12.14
CA CYS A 41 10.95 1.74 -11.87
C CYS A 41 11.72 1.93 -10.55
N PRO A 42 11.65 0.97 -9.61
CA PRO A 42 12.40 1.05 -8.35
C PRO A 42 13.91 0.91 -8.57
N LYS A 43 14.35 0.31 -9.70
CA LYS A 43 15.77 0.09 -10.00
C LYS A 43 16.43 1.28 -10.69
N CYS A 44 15.81 1.85 -11.72
CA CYS A 44 16.43 2.92 -12.52
C CYS A 44 15.71 4.26 -12.45
N GLY A 45 14.56 4.34 -11.77
CA GLY A 45 13.79 5.59 -11.60
C GLY A 45 12.98 6.04 -12.81
N THR A 46 13.05 5.34 -13.96
CA THR A 46 12.26 5.68 -15.15
C THR A 46 10.76 5.67 -14.84
N GLY A 47 10.08 6.78 -15.09
CA GLY A 47 8.63 6.92 -14.91
C GLY A 47 7.82 6.17 -15.96
N TYR A 48 6.60 5.78 -15.59
CA TYR A 48 5.61 5.19 -16.50
C TYR A 48 4.59 6.24 -16.90
N ASN A 49 4.51 6.52 -18.20
CA ASN A 49 3.61 7.55 -18.75
C ASN A 49 2.55 6.95 -19.69
N ASP A 50 2.66 5.67 -20.06
CA ASP A 50 1.65 5.01 -20.89
C ASP A 50 0.50 4.46 -20.05
N GLU A 51 -0.72 4.66 -20.54
CA GLU A 51 -1.95 4.31 -19.85
C GLU A 51 -2.02 2.82 -19.47
N THR A 52 -1.58 1.93 -20.35
CA THR A 52 -1.56 0.49 -20.09
C THR A 52 -0.66 0.13 -18.91
N ARG A 53 0.57 0.66 -18.83
CA ARG A 53 1.45 0.41 -17.67
C ARG A 53 0.93 1.08 -16.41
N LEU A 54 0.32 2.25 -16.51
CA LEU A 54 -0.32 2.91 -15.37
C LEU A 54 -1.46 2.07 -14.81
N GLU A 55 -2.31 1.49 -15.65
CA GLU A 55 -3.37 0.58 -15.18
C GLU A 55 -2.77 -0.64 -14.48
N ARG A 56 -1.81 -1.32 -15.12
CA ARG A 56 -1.08 -2.45 -14.52
C ARG A 56 -0.42 -2.10 -13.19
N TRP A 57 0.09 -0.87 -13.07
CA TRP A 57 0.73 -0.40 -11.86
C TRP A 57 -0.27 -0.36 -10.70
N TYR A 58 -1.45 0.22 -10.91
CA TYR A 58 -2.49 0.27 -9.90
C TYR A 58 -3.12 -1.10 -9.62
N GLN A 59 -3.15 -2.01 -10.60
CA GLN A 59 -3.56 -3.40 -10.40
C GLN A 59 -2.49 -4.28 -9.71
N ARG A 60 -1.30 -3.73 -9.41
CA ARG A 60 -0.14 -4.45 -8.85
C ARG A 60 0.34 -5.60 -9.73
N GLU A 61 0.08 -5.54 -11.03
CA GLU A 61 0.59 -6.52 -11.98
C GLU A 61 2.11 -6.38 -12.12
N ARG A 62 2.74 -7.46 -12.59
CA ARG A 62 4.18 -7.49 -12.85
C ARG A 62 4.49 -6.69 -14.12
N ILE A 63 5.28 -5.62 -13.98
CA ILE A 63 5.67 -4.71 -15.05
C ILE A 63 7.15 -4.89 -15.38
N ARG A 64 7.47 -4.94 -16.67
CA ARG A 64 8.83 -4.86 -17.20
C ARG A 64 9.20 -3.40 -17.47
N CYS A 65 10.26 -2.91 -16.85
CA CYS A 65 10.81 -1.59 -17.17
C CYS A 65 11.35 -1.57 -18.61
N THR A 66 10.97 -0.57 -19.41
CA THR A 66 11.44 -0.39 -20.79
C THR A 66 12.88 0.09 -20.88
N SER A 67 13.39 0.75 -19.84
CA SER A 67 14.76 1.27 -19.82
C SER A 67 15.78 0.22 -19.36
N CYS A 68 15.57 -0.40 -18.20
CA CYS A 68 16.55 -1.33 -17.61
C CYS A 68 16.14 -2.81 -17.65
N GLY A 69 14.94 -3.14 -18.17
CA GLY A 69 14.45 -4.51 -18.27
C GLY A 69 14.00 -5.15 -16.95
N HIS A 70 14.13 -4.46 -15.81
CA HIS A 70 13.78 -5.00 -14.49
C HIS A 70 12.28 -5.28 -14.33
N MET A 71 11.96 -6.45 -13.78
CA MET A 71 10.58 -6.88 -13.49
C MET A 71 10.22 -6.55 -12.05
N HIS A 72 9.11 -5.87 -11.81
CA HIS A 72 8.65 -5.44 -10.49
C HIS A 72 7.14 -5.20 -10.49
N THR A 73 6.56 -4.93 -9.33
CA THR A 73 5.18 -4.49 -9.11
C THR A 73 5.18 -3.12 -8.45
N SER A 74 4.02 -2.47 -8.33
CA SER A 74 3.87 -1.22 -7.57
C SER A 74 4.10 -1.38 -6.05
N THR A 75 4.15 -2.61 -5.54
CA THR A 75 4.45 -2.89 -4.13
C THR A 75 5.90 -3.33 -3.91
N SER A 76 6.70 -3.45 -4.97
CA SER A 76 8.11 -3.83 -4.85
C SER A 76 8.90 -2.78 -4.07
N GLY A 77 9.64 -3.21 -3.04
CA GLY A 77 10.37 -2.31 -2.15
C GLY A 77 9.49 -1.54 -1.15
N THR A 78 8.23 -1.96 -0.96
CA THR A 78 7.30 -1.36 0.00
C THR A 78 6.97 -2.35 1.12
N ILE A 79 6.25 -1.90 2.17
CA ILE A 79 5.76 -2.79 3.24
C ILE A 79 4.83 -3.91 2.75
N LEU A 80 4.24 -3.76 1.55
CA LEU A 80 3.39 -4.78 0.93
C LEU A 80 4.18 -5.77 0.05
N ALA A 81 5.49 -5.60 -0.11
CA ALA A 81 6.32 -6.52 -0.88
C ALA A 81 6.26 -7.94 -0.29
N ASN A 82 6.06 -8.93 -1.16
CA ASN A 82 5.99 -10.36 -0.79
C ASN A 82 4.91 -10.69 0.26
N THR A 83 3.83 -9.90 0.31
CA THR A 83 2.69 -10.17 1.19
C THR A 83 1.43 -10.47 0.37
N THR A 84 0.52 -11.25 0.97
CA THR A 84 -0.83 -11.44 0.43
C THR A 84 -1.80 -10.36 0.90
N LEU A 85 -1.33 -9.37 1.68
CA LEU A 85 -2.17 -8.31 2.20
C LEU A 85 -2.52 -7.36 1.06
N GLU A 86 -3.82 -7.19 0.86
CA GLU A 86 -4.35 -6.29 -0.15
C GLU A 86 -4.26 -4.83 0.34
N PRO A 87 -4.03 -3.84 -0.55
CA PRO A 87 -4.06 -2.42 -0.21
C PRO A 87 -5.32 -2.01 0.58
N ARG A 88 -6.47 -2.59 0.25
CA ARG A 88 -7.74 -2.37 0.97
C ARG A 88 -7.71 -2.87 2.41
N GLU A 89 -7.05 -3.99 2.65
CA GLU A 89 -6.95 -4.59 3.98
C GLU A 89 -5.98 -3.78 4.83
N LEU A 90 -4.87 -3.32 4.23
CA LEU A 90 -3.97 -2.36 4.83
C LEU A 90 -4.71 -1.07 5.22
N PHE A 91 -5.55 -0.55 4.33
CA PHE A 91 -6.37 0.63 4.59
C PHE A 91 -7.28 0.44 5.81
N ILE A 92 -8.02 -0.66 5.87
CA ILE A 92 -8.90 -0.96 7.01
C ILE A 92 -8.09 -1.16 8.29
N LEU A 93 -6.95 -1.86 8.24
CA LEU A 93 -6.05 -2.03 9.39
C LEU A 93 -5.62 -0.69 9.97
N LEU A 94 -5.25 0.27 9.12
CA LEU A 94 -4.87 1.63 9.51
C LEU A 94 -6.04 2.44 10.06
N LEU A 95 -7.18 2.43 9.38
CA LEU A 95 -8.38 3.17 9.78
C LEU A 95 -8.89 2.74 11.16
N THR A 96 -8.82 1.44 11.44
CA THR A 96 -9.41 0.84 12.65
C THR A 96 -8.44 0.75 13.83
N ARG A 97 -7.15 1.01 13.61
CA ARG A 97 -6.06 0.74 14.57
C ARG A 97 -6.29 1.33 15.96
N GLU A 98 -6.70 2.59 16.02
CA GLU A 98 -6.82 3.34 17.29
C GLU A 98 -8.18 3.16 17.97
N ARG A 99 -9.17 2.59 17.27
CA ARG A 99 -10.57 2.54 17.73
C ARG A 99 -11.06 1.15 18.06
N PHE A 100 -10.35 0.12 17.60
CA PHE A 100 -10.80 -1.26 17.71
C PHE A 100 -9.67 -2.17 18.19
N THR A 101 -10.04 -3.12 19.03
CA THR A 101 -9.13 -4.15 19.53
C THR A 101 -8.64 -5.04 18.38
N VAL A 102 -7.53 -5.73 18.61
CA VAL A 102 -6.99 -6.73 17.66
C VAL A 102 -8.04 -7.79 17.31
N ALA A 103 -8.85 -8.23 18.27
CA ALA A 103 -9.86 -9.27 18.06
C ALA A 103 -11.00 -8.77 17.15
N GLU A 104 -11.47 -7.54 17.36
CA GLU A 104 -12.49 -6.92 16.52
C GLU A 104 -12.00 -6.71 15.09
N ARG A 105 -10.78 -6.16 14.92
CA ARG A 105 -10.17 -5.97 13.60
C ARG A 105 -9.95 -7.30 12.87
N ALA A 106 -9.48 -8.32 13.58
CA ALA A 106 -9.32 -9.66 13.02
C ALA A 106 -10.66 -10.23 12.51
N LYS A 107 -11.74 -10.05 13.27
CA LYS A 107 -13.09 -10.44 12.86
C LYS A 107 -13.58 -9.64 11.65
N MET A 108 -13.40 -8.33 11.63
CA MET A 108 -13.81 -7.45 10.51
C MET A 108 -13.10 -7.81 9.21
N LEU A 109 -11.82 -8.19 9.30
CA LEU A 109 -10.97 -8.49 8.15
C LEU A 109 -10.95 -9.97 7.76
N GLY A 110 -11.59 -10.85 8.53
CA GLY A 110 -11.48 -12.30 8.33
C GLY A 110 -10.05 -12.83 8.51
N MET A 111 -9.24 -12.18 9.35
CA MET A 111 -7.83 -12.49 9.55
C MET A 111 -7.58 -13.19 10.89
N ASN A 112 -6.45 -13.88 11.00
CA ASN A 112 -5.96 -14.35 12.28
C ASN A 112 -5.50 -13.14 13.15
N PRO A 113 -5.86 -13.07 14.45
CA PRO A 113 -5.38 -12.01 15.36
C PRO A 113 -3.85 -11.84 15.38
N LYS A 114 -3.10 -12.92 15.18
CA LYS A 114 -1.63 -12.89 15.05
C LYS A 114 -1.20 -12.07 13.83
N THR A 115 -1.90 -12.21 12.70
CA THR A 115 -1.63 -11.43 11.48
C THR A 115 -1.82 -9.94 11.74
N VAL A 116 -2.90 -9.55 12.42
CA VAL A 116 -3.17 -8.16 12.79
C VAL A 116 -2.04 -7.59 13.66
N ARG A 117 -1.59 -8.31 14.71
CA ARG A 117 -0.47 -7.87 15.56
C ARG A 117 0.85 -7.72 14.78
N THR A 118 1.15 -8.66 13.89
CA THR A 118 2.34 -8.57 13.04
C THR A 118 2.32 -7.31 12.18
N TRP A 119 1.15 -6.95 11.64
CA TRP A 119 1.00 -5.73 10.86
C TRP A 119 1.07 -4.47 11.72
N ASP A 120 0.46 -4.45 12.91
CA ASP A 120 0.61 -3.33 13.84
C ASP A 120 2.08 -3.07 14.19
N ALA A 121 2.86 -4.11 14.45
CA ALA A 121 4.30 -3.99 14.70
C ALA A 121 5.02 -3.39 13.48
N LYS A 122 4.83 -3.97 12.28
CA LYS A 122 5.42 -3.45 11.02
C LYS A 122 5.10 -1.98 10.76
N LEU A 123 3.88 -1.56 11.09
CA LEU A 123 3.40 -0.18 10.90
C LEU A 123 3.87 0.79 11.99
N THR A 124 4.31 0.28 13.14
CA THR A 124 4.89 1.10 14.23
C THR A 124 6.38 1.31 14.02
N ASP A 125 7.08 0.28 13.57
CA ASP A 125 8.55 0.27 13.47
C ASP A 125 9.09 0.96 12.20
N GLY A 126 8.28 1.77 11.51
CA GLY A 126 8.72 2.52 10.33
C GLY A 126 8.93 1.69 9.05
N GLY A 127 8.49 0.41 9.03
CA GLY A 127 8.17 -0.32 7.82
C GLY A 127 9.23 -0.31 6.70
N CYS A 128 10.50 -0.49 7.04
CA CYS A 128 11.51 -0.89 6.05
C CYS A 128 12.16 -2.19 6.55
N PRO A 129 11.74 -3.38 6.09
CA PRO A 129 12.63 -4.52 6.16
C PRO A 129 13.85 -4.17 5.32
N ASN A 130 15.02 -4.15 5.98
CA ASN A 130 16.31 -3.96 5.32
C ASN A 130 16.41 -4.85 4.07
N VAL A 131 16.94 -4.23 3.02
CA VAL A 131 17.35 -4.76 1.71
C VAL A 131 17.70 -6.24 1.71
#